data_AF-A0A9D2GSR3-F1
#
_entry.id   AF-A0A9D2GSR3-F1
#
_cell.length_a   1.000
_cell.length_b   1.000
_cell.length_c   1.000
_cell.angle_alpha   90.00
_cell.angle_beta   90.00
_cell.angle_gamma   90.00
#
_symmetry.space_group_name_H-M   'P 1'
#
loop_
_entity.id
_entity.type
_entity.pdbx_description
1 polymer ?
#
loop_
_entity_poly.entity_id
_entity_poly.type
_entity_poly.pdbx_seq_one_letter_code
_entity_poly.pdbx_strand_id
1 'polypeptide(L)'
;EILHENYGSILGSGGRYDNLMAKFGKEIPACGVALNIDNLLHFPICESIGKEYDYLVSGKENFQKAIELRKKGMNVIFTADENQKENFIKNYTFKNII
;
A
#
# COMPACT_ATOMS: atom_id res chain seq x y z
N GLU A 1 -2.83 2.12 25.22
CA GLU A 1 -2.19 1.20 24.25
C GLU A 1 -3.23 0.77 23.24
N ILE A 2 -2.79 0.36 22.04
CA ILE A 2 -3.64 -0.14 20.97
C ILE A 2 -3.37 -1.65 20.85
N LEU A 3 -4.39 -2.44 21.11
CA LEU A 3 -4.34 -3.90 21.15
C LEU A 3 -5.32 -4.48 20.13
N HIS A 4 -5.03 -5.69 19.66
CA HIS A 4 -5.92 -6.45 18.82
C HIS A 4 -6.40 -7.69 19.57
N GLU A 5 -7.69 -7.97 19.53
CA GLU A 5 -8.33 -9.05 20.31
C GLU A 5 -7.65 -10.42 20.15
N ASN A 6 -7.22 -10.75 18.94
CA ASN A 6 -6.65 -12.06 18.60
C ASN A 6 -5.12 -12.05 18.44
N TYR A 7 -4.44 -10.94 18.77
CA TYR A 7 -3.00 -10.81 18.59
C TYR A 7 -2.35 -10.22 19.84
N GLY A 8 -1.50 -11.01 20.49
CA GLY A 8 -0.92 -10.69 21.80
C GLY A 8 0.18 -9.62 21.79
N SER A 9 0.40 -8.90 20.69
CA SER A 9 1.39 -7.82 20.61
C SER A 9 0.76 -6.45 20.49
N ILE A 10 1.43 -5.45 21.05
CA ILE A 10 1.00 -4.05 21.01
C ILE A 10 1.12 -3.52 19.59
N LEU A 11 0.01 -3.03 19.03
CA LEU A 11 -0.02 -2.42 17.70
C LEU A 11 0.42 -0.97 17.70
N GLY A 12 0.35 -0.33 18.86
CA GLY A 12 0.74 1.04 19.04
C GLY A 12 0.50 1.50 20.45
N SER A 13 1.07 2.64 20.79
CA SER A 13 0.90 3.26 22.10
C SER A 13 1.01 4.77 21.96
N GLY A 14 0.52 5.50 22.96
CA GLY A 14 0.49 6.94 22.91
C GLY A 14 -0.10 7.52 24.18
N GLY A 15 -0.09 8.84 24.25
CA GLY A 15 -0.64 9.57 25.38
C GLY A 15 -0.29 11.05 25.34
N ARG A 16 -0.74 11.72 26.41
CA ARG A 16 -0.42 13.11 26.71
C ARG A 16 0.85 13.16 27.54
N TYR A 17 1.74 14.08 27.20
CA TYR A 17 3.02 14.32 27.86
C TYR A 17 3.13 15.80 28.20
N ASP A 18 2.84 16.16 29.44
CA ASP A 18 2.78 17.56 29.86
C ASP A 18 4.14 18.24 29.89
N ASN A 19 5.20 17.47 30.15
CA ASN A 19 6.57 18.00 30.34
C ASN A 19 7.55 17.55 29.25
N LEU A 20 7.08 17.01 28.11
CA LEU A 20 7.97 16.52 27.06
C LEU A 20 8.81 17.65 26.45
N MET A 21 8.16 18.77 26.13
CA MET A 21 8.80 19.90 25.48
C MET A 21 9.67 20.72 26.43
N ALA A 22 9.49 20.57 27.75
CA ALA A 22 10.32 21.23 28.75
C ALA A 22 11.79 20.79 28.63
N LYS A 23 12.05 19.54 28.22
CA LYS A 23 13.39 19.02 27.89
C LYS A 23 14.07 19.76 26.74
N PHE A 24 13.30 20.47 25.92
CA PHE A 24 13.75 21.25 24.77
C PHE A 24 13.54 22.76 24.96
N GLY A 25 13.36 23.21 26.21
CA GLY A 25 13.24 24.63 26.56
C GLY A 25 11.88 25.26 26.27
N LYS A 26 10.81 24.46 26.14
CA LYS A 26 9.45 24.94 25.92
C LYS A 26 8.45 24.34 26.92
N GLU A 27 7.84 25.19 27.74
CA GLU A 27 6.80 24.80 28.71
C GLU A 27 5.43 24.64 28.04
N ILE A 28 5.29 23.63 27.19
CA ILE A 28 4.03 23.32 26.48
C ILE A 28 3.73 21.82 26.55
N PRO A 29 2.46 21.43 26.72
CA PRO A 29 2.07 20.02 26.70
C PRO A 29 2.13 19.46 25.26
N ALA A 30 2.39 18.17 25.15
CA ALA A 30 2.35 17.43 23.88
C ALA A 30 1.39 16.23 23.99
N CYS A 31 0.89 15.75 22.85
CA CYS A 31 0.13 14.50 22.77
C CYS A 31 0.51 13.80 21.46
N GLY A 32 0.60 12.48 21.49
CA GLY A 32 0.94 11.71 20.31
C GLY A 32 0.65 10.24 20.46
N VAL A 33 0.63 9.55 19.32
CA VAL A 33 0.49 8.10 19.23
C VAL A 33 1.51 7.59 18.22
N ALA A 34 2.05 6.40 18.48
CA ALA A 34 2.92 5.66 17.61
C ALA A 34 2.25 4.34 17.25
N LEU A 35 2.39 3.93 15.99
CA LEU A 35 1.96 2.62 15.51
C LEU A 35 3.20 1.80 15.18
N ASN A 36 3.19 0.54 15.59
CA ASN A 36 4.17 -0.44 15.19
C ASN A 36 3.75 -1.03 13.84
N ILE A 37 4.37 -0.53 12.77
CA ILE A 37 4.07 -0.95 11.40
C ILE A 37 4.41 -2.42 11.17
N ASP A 38 5.47 -2.95 11.78
CA ASP A 38 5.83 -4.35 11.63
C ASP A 38 4.73 -5.25 12.21
N ASN A 39 4.24 -4.94 13.42
CA ASN A 39 3.11 -5.67 14.00
C ASN A 39 1.85 -5.49 13.15
N LEU A 40 1.62 -4.30 12.58
CA LEU A 40 0.47 -4.03 11.72
C LEU A 40 0.52 -4.83 10.40
N LEU A 41 1.71 -5.07 9.84
CA LEU A 41 1.91 -5.85 8.61
C LEU A 41 1.66 -7.35 8.81
N HIS A 42 1.67 -7.86 10.04
CA HIS A 42 1.33 -9.25 10.33
C HIS A 42 -0.17 -9.53 10.18
N PHE A 43 -1.00 -8.49 10.15
CA PHE A 43 -2.41 -8.64 9.84
C PHE A 43 -2.57 -8.69 8.33
N PRO A 44 -3.51 -9.50 7.80
CA PRO A 44 -3.98 -9.30 6.44
C PRO A 44 -4.56 -7.88 6.37
N ILE A 45 -3.80 -6.93 5.83
CA ILE A 45 -4.18 -5.51 5.74
C ILE A 45 -5.32 -5.41 4.74
N CYS A 46 -6.53 -5.67 5.22
CA CYS A 46 -7.71 -5.93 4.42
C CYS A 46 -7.48 -7.07 3.41
N GLU A 47 -8.56 -7.66 2.91
CA GLU A 47 -8.48 -8.06 1.51
C GLU A 47 -8.21 -6.76 0.76
N SER A 48 -6.97 -6.52 0.34
CA SER A 48 -6.69 -5.38 -0.51
C SER A 48 -7.65 -5.53 -1.67
N ILE A 49 -8.63 -4.63 -1.80
CA ILE A 49 -9.39 -4.50 -3.03
C ILE A 49 -8.29 -4.26 -4.05
N GLY A 50 -7.93 -5.33 -4.79
CA GLY A 50 -6.77 -5.30 -5.67
C GLY A 50 -6.96 -4.08 -6.54
N LYS A 51 -5.95 -3.21 -6.62
CA LYS A 51 -6.06 -2.02 -7.48
C LYS A 51 -6.51 -2.50 -8.85
N GLU A 52 -7.71 -2.09 -9.24
CA GLU A 52 -8.28 -2.47 -10.52
C GLU A 52 -7.55 -1.66 -11.60
N TYR A 53 -6.96 -2.35 -12.56
CA TYR A 53 -6.28 -1.75 -13.69
C TYR A 53 -7.19 -1.83 -14.92
N ASP A 54 -7.10 -0.83 -15.79
CA ASP A 54 -7.90 -0.82 -17.01
C ASP A 54 -7.32 -1.81 -18.04
N TYR A 55 -5.99 -1.97 -18.07
CA TYR A 55 -5.30 -2.85 -19.02
C TYR A 55 -4.09 -3.59 -18.42
N LEU A 56 -3.97 -4.87 -18.74
CA LEU A 56 -2.70 -5.60 -18.79
C LEU A 56 -2.26 -5.69 -20.25
N VAL A 57 -1.07 -5.20 -20.59
CA VAL A 57 -0.51 -5.27 -21.94
C VAL A 57 0.72 -6.18 -21.93
N SER A 58 0.64 -7.29 -22.65
CA SER A 58 1.69 -8.30 -22.79
C SER A 58 2.32 -8.25 -24.19
N GLY A 59 3.58 -8.66 -24.30
CA GLY A 59 4.30 -8.74 -25.58
C GLY A 59 5.05 -7.47 -25.95
N LYS A 60 6.29 -7.62 -26.43
CA LYS A 60 7.18 -6.49 -26.77
C LYS A 60 6.59 -5.60 -27.87
N GLU A 61 5.88 -6.21 -28.81
CA GLU A 61 5.17 -5.58 -29.91
C GLU A 61 4.08 -4.61 -29.45
N ASN A 62 3.48 -4.84 -28.28
CA ASN A 62 2.40 -4.03 -27.74
C ASN A 62 2.88 -2.84 -26.87
N PHE A 63 4.20 -2.64 -26.77
CA PHE A 63 4.78 -1.55 -25.96
C PHE A 63 4.26 -0.17 -26.37
N GLN A 64 4.17 0.10 -27.68
CA GLN A 64 3.67 1.38 -28.19
C GLN A 64 2.20 1.61 -27.79
N LYS A 65 1.41 0.53 -27.84
CA LYS A 65 -0.01 0.56 -27.44
C LYS A 65 -0.17 0.82 -25.94
N ALA A 66 0.70 0.26 -25.10
CA ALA A 66 0.72 0.56 -23.66
C ALA A 66 1.01 2.05 -23.39
N ILE A 67 1.91 2.68 -24.15
CA ILE A 67 2.19 4.12 -24.05
C ILE A 67 0.96 4.94 -24.43
N GLU A 68 0.29 4.60 -25.52
CA GLU A 68 -0.90 5.31 -25.98
C GLU A 68 -2.04 5.25 -24.96
N LEU A 69 -2.25 4.07 -24.35
CA LEU A 69 -3.27 3.91 -23.31
C LEU A 69 -2.95 4.73 -22.06
N ARG A 70 -1.67 4.80 -21.65
CA ARG A 70 -1.24 5.68 -20.55
C ARG A 70 -1.44 7.16 -20.87
N LYS A 71 -1.16 7.58 -22.11
CA LYS A 71 -1.42 8.96 -22.56
C LYS A 71 -2.91 9.33 -22.52
N LYS A 72 -3.81 8.35 -22.67
CA LYS A 72 -5.26 8.53 -22.53
C LYS A 72 -5.73 8.55 -21.06
N GLY A 73 -4.80 8.43 -20.09
CA GLY A 73 -5.11 8.44 -18.66
C GLY A 73 -5.51 7.09 -18.07
N MET A 74 -5.35 5.99 -18.81
CA MET A 74 -5.69 4.64 -18.34
C MET A 74 -4.60 4.07 -17.42
N ASN A 75 -5.02 3.26 -16.44
CA ASN A 75 -4.10 2.52 -15.57
C ASN A 75 -3.64 1.24 -16.28
N VAL A 76 -2.36 1.19 -16.68
CA VAL A 76 -1.82 0.11 -17.52
C VAL A 76 -0.58 -0.54 -16.94
N ILE A 77 -0.64 -1.85 -16.71
CA ILE A 77 0.53 -2.71 -16.45
C ILE A 77 1.05 -3.24 -17.79
N PHE A 78 2.36 -3.18 -18.00
CA PHE A 78 3.01 -3.72 -19.20
C PHE A 78 4.03 -4.79 -18.82
N THR A 79 4.00 -5.93 -19.51
CA THR A 79 5.04 -6.95 -19.43
C THR A 79 5.53 -7.34 -20.83
N ALA A 80 6.84 -7.32 -21.02
CA ALA A 80 7.47 -7.80 -22.25
C ALA A 80 7.55 -9.34 -22.31
N ASP A 81 7.50 -9.99 -21.14
CA ASP A 81 7.58 -11.45 -20.98
C ASP A 81 6.20 -12.01 -20.66
N GLU A 82 5.76 -12.97 -21.47
CA GLU A 82 4.46 -13.63 -21.28
C GLU A 82 4.42 -14.48 -20.00
N ASN A 83 5.57 -15.00 -19.53
CA ASN A 83 5.61 -15.79 -18.30
C ASN A 83 5.22 -14.98 -17.06
N GLN A 84 5.37 -13.65 -17.10
CA GLN A 84 4.95 -12.78 -16.00
C GLN A 84 3.46 -12.42 -16.06
N LYS A 85 2.78 -12.67 -17.18
CA LYS A 85 1.35 -12.36 -17.36
C LYS A 85 0.49 -13.06 -16.31
N GLU A 86 0.74 -14.34 -16.07
CA GLU A 86 0.01 -15.14 -15.07
C GLU A 86 0.19 -14.62 -13.65
N ASN A 87 1.40 -14.17 -13.31
CA ASN A 87 1.68 -13.56 -12.01
C ASN A 87 0.89 -12.27 -11.82
N PHE A 88 0.73 -11.44 -12.86
CA PHE A 88 -0.08 -10.23 -12.76
C PHE A 88 -1.57 -10.55 -12.61
N ILE A 89 -2.10 -11.49 -13.38
CA ILE A 89 -3.52 -11.89 -13.30
C ILE A 89 -3.86 -12.47 -11.92
N LYS A 90 -2.92 -13.19 -11.30
CA LYS A 90 -3.11 -13.75 -9.95
C LYS A 90 -3.20 -12.68 -8.86
N ASN A 91 -2.45 -11.59 -9.00
CA ASN A 91 -2.28 -10.58 -7.94
C ASN A 91 -3.13 -9.32 -8.17
N TYR A 92 -3.67 -9.10 -9.38
CA TYR A 92 -4.38 -7.88 -9.75
C TYR A 92 -5.62 -8.17 -10.60
N THR A 93 -6.58 -7.26 -10.55
CA THR A 93 -7.78 -7.30 -11.39
C THR A 93 -7.61 -6.37 -12.59
N PHE A 94 -7.94 -6.85 -13.78
CA PHE A 94 -7.86 -6.10 -15.03
C PHE A 94 -9.20 -6.08 -15.75
N LYS A 95 -9.62 -4.91 -16.26
CA LYS A 95 -10.81 -4.80 -17.13
C LYS A 95 -10.56 -5.40 -18.51
N ASN A 96 -9.34 -5.26 -19.02
CA ASN A 96 -8.94 -5.74 -20.33
C ASN A 96 -7.52 -6.32 -20.28
N ILE A 97 -7.27 -7.33 -21.10
CA ILE A 97 -5.95 -7.95 -21.28
C ILE A 97 -5.64 -7.95 -22.77
N ILE A 98 -4.48 -7.38 -23.13
CA ILE A 98 -3.98 -7.21 -24.50
C ILE A 98 -2.65 -7.92 -24.64
#